data_AF-A0A4Q3JDB7-F1
#
_entry.id   AF-A0A4Q3JDB7-F1
#
_cell.length_a   1.000
_cell.length_b   1.000
_cell.length_c   1.000
_cell.angle_alpha   90.00
_cell.angle_beta   90.00
_cell.angle_gamma   90.00
#
_symmetry.space_group_name_H-M   'P 1'
#
loop_
_entity.id
_entity.type
_entity.pdbx_description
1 polymer ?
#
loop_
_entity_poly.entity_id
_entity_poly.type
_entity_poly.pdbx_seq_one_letter_code
_entity_poly.pdbx_strand_id
1 'polypeptide(L)'
;MPGSTPGTLAHGVALGLLLMAGCAPGRTHDHEPAASRPAPVDGAAVSRTALPATWPDRASAPFGLAAPGGPVAIGVRLDGARPVGGRWTDDDLRFPGALGAGTELRLRPRLDGIEDVVAFAHAPDREQVNYDLDVSAVAGLRLVDRTVEFLDAGGAPRLRMEPPYIVGADGQVAQADVELGCAHDASPVAPWGRAVVAPGAGECRLTVSWAGRGVS
;
A
#
# COMPACT_ATOMS: atom_id res chain seq x y z
N MET A 1 11.31 34.97 -24.03
CA MET A 1 11.14 34.04 -22.90
C MET A 1 10.81 32.67 -23.48
N PRO A 2 11.67 31.66 -23.36
CA PRO A 2 11.32 30.33 -23.83
C PRO A 2 10.41 29.66 -22.81
N GLY A 3 9.23 29.23 -23.27
CA GLY A 3 8.26 28.49 -22.48
C GLY A 3 8.80 27.11 -22.12
N SER A 4 8.74 26.77 -20.83
CA SER A 4 8.96 25.40 -20.37
C SER A 4 7.74 24.55 -20.69
N THR A 5 7.90 23.61 -21.61
CA THR A 5 6.98 22.49 -21.81
C THR A 5 7.03 21.57 -20.58
N PRO A 6 5.90 21.01 -20.12
CA PRO A 6 5.91 19.97 -19.10
C PRO A 6 6.59 18.73 -19.68
N GLY A 7 7.75 18.37 -19.11
CA GLY A 7 8.52 17.20 -19.52
C GLY A 7 7.71 15.93 -19.29
N THR A 8 7.33 15.27 -20.38
CA THR A 8 6.94 13.86 -20.38
C THR A 8 8.11 13.08 -19.78
N LEU A 9 7.93 12.48 -18.59
CA LEU A 9 8.85 11.49 -18.03
C LEU A 9 8.80 10.26 -18.94
N ALA A 10 9.50 10.30 -20.08
CA ALA A 10 9.40 9.28 -21.12
C ALA A 10 10.19 8.00 -20.81
N HIS A 11 10.93 7.94 -19.72
CA HIS A 11 11.71 6.76 -19.33
C HIS A 11 11.67 6.69 -17.81
N GLY A 12 10.84 5.79 -17.27
CA GLY A 12 10.58 5.75 -15.84
C GLY A 12 10.21 4.36 -15.37
N VAL A 13 11.02 3.78 -14.49
CA VAL A 13 10.59 2.63 -13.70
C VAL A 13 9.65 3.14 -12.62
N ALA A 14 8.41 2.67 -12.60
CA ALA A 14 7.45 2.99 -11.54
C ALA A 14 7.12 1.74 -10.73
N LEU A 15 7.36 1.76 -9.42
CA LEU A 15 6.92 0.74 -8.49
C LEU A 15 5.63 1.19 -7.81
N GLY A 16 4.54 0.45 -7.96
CA GLY A 16 3.27 0.72 -7.29
C GLY A 16 3.06 -0.22 -6.08
N LEU A 17 2.82 0.37 -4.91
CA LEU A 17 2.41 -0.30 -3.69
C LEU A 17 1.00 0.17 -3.31
N LEU A 18 0.02 -0.73 -3.27
CA LEU A 18 -1.35 -0.35 -2.96
C LEU A 18 -1.75 -0.92 -1.60
N LEU A 19 -1.93 -0.04 -0.61
CA LEU A 19 -2.35 -0.40 0.74
C LEU A 19 -3.84 -0.13 0.91
N MET A 20 -4.60 -1.17 1.23
CA MET A 20 -6.06 -1.19 1.20
C MET A 20 -6.66 -1.66 2.53
N ALA A 21 -7.88 -1.24 2.84
CA ALA A 21 -8.66 -1.89 3.89
C ALA A 21 -9.26 -3.20 3.40
N GLY A 22 -9.09 -4.25 4.19
CA GLY A 22 -9.75 -5.53 3.97
C GLY A 22 -11.24 -5.43 4.31
N CYS A 23 -12.09 -5.91 3.40
CA CYS A 23 -13.50 -6.15 3.71
C CYS A 23 -13.57 -7.42 4.58
N ALA A 24 -13.93 -7.30 5.84
CA ALA A 24 -14.09 -8.47 6.71
C ALA A 24 -15.27 -9.34 6.21
N PRO A 25 -15.09 -10.67 6.04
CA PRO A 25 -16.20 -11.53 5.69
C PRO A 25 -17.17 -11.68 6.88
N GLY A 26 -18.40 -11.18 6.67
CA GLY A 26 -19.65 -11.78 7.16
C GLY A 26 -19.96 -11.74 8.66
N ARG A 27 -20.90 -10.85 9.04
CA ARG A 27 -21.89 -11.24 10.04
C ARG A 27 -22.74 -12.35 9.41
N THR A 28 -22.88 -13.49 10.08
CA THR A 28 -23.84 -14.52 9.70
C THR A 28 -25.25 -13.92 9.77
N HIS A 29 -25.92 -13.78 8.63
CA HIS A 29 -27.35 -13.50 8.59
C HIS A 29 -28.10 -14.81 8.72
N ASP A 30 -28.78 -14.97 9.85
CA ASP A 30 -29.78 -16.01 10.06
C ASP A 30 -30.88 -15.91 8.99
N HIS A 31 -31.37 -17.08 8.56
CA HIS A 31 -32.48 -17.26 7.63
C HIS A 31 -33.77 -16.59 8.12
N GLU A 32 -34.38 -15.73 7.30
CA GLU A 32 -35.80 -15.34 7.42
C GLU A 32 -36.44 -15.29 6.02
N PRO A 33 -37.66 -15.83 5.81
CA PRO A 33 -38.21 -16.10 4.49
C PRO A 33 -38.83 -14.88 3.80
N ALA A 34 -38.95 -15.01 2.48
CA ALA A 34 -39.35 -14.00 1.52
C ALA A 34 -40.70 -13.29 1.82
N ALA A 35 -40.65 -11.95 1.94
CA ALA A 35 -41.78 -11.08 1.63
C ALA A 35 -41.35 -9.67 1.23
N SER A 36 -41.92 -9.21 0.12
CA SER A 36 -42.10 -7.82 -0.34
C SER A 36 -40.88 -7.01 -0.80
N ARG A 37 -40.89 -6.71 -2.11
CA ARG A 37 -39.95 -5.85 -2.83
C ARG A 37 -40.15 -4.37 -2.42
N PRO A 38 -39.17 -3.69 -1.79
CA PRO A 38 -39.28 -2.26 -1.54
C PRO A 38 -39.02 -1.46 -2.83
N ALA A 39 -39.68 -0.32 -2.94
CA ALA A 39 -39.57 0.66 -4.02
C ALA A 39 -38.14 1.24 -4.13
N PRO A 40 -37.73 1.79 -5.30
CA PRO A 40 -36.41 2.38 -5.45
C PRO A 40 -36.30 3.62 -4.55
N VAL A 41 -35.41 3.56 -3.57
CA VAL A 41 -35.00 4.73 -2.79
C VAL A 41 -34.07 5.58 -3.65
N ASP A 42 -34.42 6.85 -3.78
CA ASP A 42 -33.64 7.87 -4.45
C ASP A 42 -32.20 7.91 -3.92
N GLY A 43 -31.27 8.21 -4.83
CA GLY A 43 -29.82 8.13 -4.67
C GLY A 43 -29.31 8.86 -3.43
N ALA A 44 -29.14 8.11 -2.34
CA ALA A 44 -28.20 8.46 -1.29
C ALA A 44 -26.80 8.31 -1.89
N ALA A 45 -26.13 9.44 -2.13
CA ALA A 45 -24.70 9.46 -2.33
C ALA A 45 -24.07 8.77 -1.11
N VAL A 46 -23.64 7.52 -1.28
CA VAL A 46 -22.86 6.82 -0.28
C VAL A 46 -21.61 7.68 -0.11
N SER A 47 -21.52 8.41 1.01
CA SER A 47 -20.28 9.05 1.41
C SER A 47 -19.27 7.93 1.60
N ARG A 48 -18.46 7.69 0.58
CA ARG A 48 -17.33 6.79 0.66
C ARG A 48 -16.26 7.55 1.43
N THR A 49 -16.35 7.51 2.74
CA THR A 49 -15.33 8.08 3.61
C THR A 49 -14.02 7.38 3.30
N ALA A 50 -13.03 8.13 2.80
CA ALA A 50 -11.69 7.63 2.59
C ALA A 50 -11.13 7.05 3.90
N LEU A 51 -10.23 6.08 3.81
CA LEU A 51 -9.59 5.53 4.99
C LEU A 51 -8.94 6.61 5.85
N PRO A 52 -9.00 6.50 7.19
CA PRO A 52 -8.21 7.35 8.06
C PRO A 52 -6.73 7.18 7.73
N ALA A 53 -6.13 8.26 7.24
CA ALA A 53 -4.74 8.32 6.82
C ALA A 53 -4.04 9.53 7.43
N THR A 54 -2.79 9.34 7.83
CA THR A 54 -1.89 10.44 8.21
C THR A 54 -0.88 10.65 7.08
N TRP A 55 -0.75 11.90 6.63
CA TRP A 55 0.10 12.26 5.51
C TRP A 55 1.39 12.92 6.01
N PRO A 56 2.56 12.54 5.48
CA PRO A 56 3.84 13.07 5.90
C PRO A 56 4.11 14.42 5.25
N ASP A 57 4.80 15.32 5.96
CA ASP A 57 5.28 16.58 5.40
C ASP A 57 6.60 16.42 4.63
N ARG A 58 7.32 15.31 4.87
CA ARG A 58 8.61 14.97 4.27
C ARG A 58 8.67 13.52 3.80
N ALA A 59 9.41 13.24 2.73
CA ALA A 59 9.51 11.89 2.17
C ALA A 59 10.13 10.86 3.12
N SER A 60 10.95 11.31 4.07
CA SER A 60 11.59 10.48 5.09
C SER A 60 10.71 10.23 6.32
N ALA A 61 9.55 10.88 6.43
CA ALA A 61 8.62 10.68 7.53
C ALA A 61 7.60 9.58 7.17
N PRO A 62 7.09 8.83 8.16
CA PRO A 62 6.09 7.82 7.88
C PRO A 62 4.75 8.43 7.49
N PHE A 63 4.05 7.81 6.55
CA PHE A 63 2.60 7.96 6.42
C PHE A 63 1.91 6.85 7.21
N GLY A 64 0.66 7.04 7.60
CA GLY A 64 -0.09 6.06 8.39
C GLY A 64 -1.42 5.69 7.77
N LEU A 65 -1.83 4.44 7.96
CA LEU A 65 -3.17 3.95 7.64
C LEU A 65 -3.76 3.24 8.86
N ALA A 66 -5.04 3.48 9.14
CA ALA A 66 -5.78 2.75 10.15
C ALA A 66 -6.99 2.03 9.54
N ALA A 67 -7.24 0.80 10.00
CA ALA A 67 -8.42 0.05 9.63
C ALA A 67 -9.69 0.74 10.16
N PRO A 68 -10.77 0.83 9.36
CA PRO A 68 -12.02 1.42 9.83
C PRO A 68 -12.58 0.66 11.04
N GLY A 69 -12.86 1.39 12.12
CA GLY A 69 -13.54 0.85 13.30
C GLY A 69 -12.76 -0.22 14.08
N GLY A 70 -11.45 -0.35 13.86
CA GLY A 70 -10.62 -1.36 14.51
C GLY A 70 -9.29 -0.80 15.04
N PRO A 71 -8.58 -1.58 15.87
CA PRO A 71 -7.31 -1.17 16.45
C PRO A 71 -6.11 -1.32 15.50
N VAL A 72 -6.29 -2.00 14.36
CA VAL A 72 -5.21 -2.26 13.41
C VAL A 72 -4.82 -0.96 12.70
N ALA A 73 -3.56 -0.57 12.86
CA ALA A 73 -2.95 0.55 12.17
C ALA A 73 -1.50 0.22 11.81
N ILE A 74 -1.00 0.87 10.75
CA ILE A 74 0.39 0.76 10.33
C ILE A 74 0.98 2.14 10.07
N GLY A 75 2.26 2.30 10.36
CA GLY A 75 3.10 3.37 9.83
C GLY A 75 3.98 2.83 8.72
N VAL A 76 4.19 3.58 7.65
CA VAL A 76 5.00 3.17 6.50
C VAL A 76 6.00 4.28 6.20
N ARG A 77 7.28 3.96 6.30
CA ARG A 77 8.38 4.88 5.96
C ARG A 77 9.24 4.26 4.86
N LEU A 78 9.48 5.02 3.79
CA LEU A 78 10.42 4.67 2.74
C LEU A 78 11.86 4.73 3.29
N ASP A 79 12.56 3.60 3.32
CA ASP A 79 13.95 3.53 3.78
C ASP A 79 14.89 4.22 2.77
N GLY A 80 15.92 4.90 3.28
CA GLY A 80 16.84 5.71 2.47
C GLY A 80 16.25 7.01 1.91
N ALA A 81 14.98 7.33 2.17
CA ALA A 81 14.38 8.57 1.71
C ALA A 81 15.02 9.82 2.33
N ARG A 82 15.27 10.83 1.50
CA ARG A 82 15.76 12.15 1.89
C ARG A 82 14.63 12.98 2.50
N PRO A 83 14.91 13.91 3.42
CA PRO A 83 13.89 14.73 4.08
C PRO A 83 13.39 15.89 3.21
N VAL A 84 13.05 15.61 1.95
CA VAL A 84 12.48 16.58 1.00
C VAL A 84 11.01 16.83 1.31
N GLY A 85 10.57 18.08 1.21
CA GLY A 85 9.19 18.48 1.52
C GLY A 85 8.19 18.00 0.47
N GLY A 86 6.99 17.64 0.93
CA GLY A 86 5.89 17.23 0.07
C GLY A 86 5.20 18.40 -0.61
N ARG A 87 4.74 18.19 -1.84
CA ARG A 87 3.88 19.11 -2.58
C ARG A 87 2.61 18.40 -3.00
N TRP A 88 1.48 18.90 -2.52
CA TRP A 88 0.17 18.46 -3.02
C TRP A 88 -0.06 18.93 -4.45
N THR A 89 -0.60 18.02 -5.25
CA THR A 89 -1.31 18.30 -6.51
C THR A 89 -2.80 18.06 -6.30
N ASP A 90 -3.60 18.15 -7.36
CA ASP A 90 -5.03 17.87 -7.28
C ASP A 90 -5.32 16.41 -6.88
N ASP A 91 -4.42 15.47 -7.21
CA ASP A 91 -4.67 14.03 -7.09
C ASP A 91 -3.68 13.28 -6.19
N ASP A 92 -2.51 13.84 -5.88
CA ASP A 92 -1.46 13.15 -5.12
C ASP A 92 -0.53 14.09 -4.33
N LEU A 93 0.15 13.52 -3.33
CA LEU A 93 1.25 14.16 -2.61
C LEU A 93 2.58 13.71 -3.21
N ARG A 94 3.40 14.66 -3.67
CA ARG A 94 4.66 14.39 -4.38
C ARG A 94 5.88 14.80 -3.59
N PHE A 95 6.92 13.99 -3.69
CA PHE A 95 8.23 14.23 -3.09
C PHE A 95 9.33 14.07 -4.14
N PRO A 96 9.67 15.14 -4.88
CA PRO A 96 10.73 15.11 -5.87
C PRO A 96 12.09 14.89 -5.20
N GLY A 97 12.86 13.96 -5.76
CA GLY A 97 14.20 13.62 -5.27
C GLY A 97 14.22 12.80 -3.99
N ALA A 98 13.14 12.10 -3.67
CA ALA A 98 12.99 11.32 -2.43
C ALA A 98 14.13 10.31 -2.22
N LEU A 99 14.59 9.60 -3.26
CA LEU A 99 15.70 8.66 -3.20
C LEU A 99 16.96 9.18 -3.93
N GLY A 100 17.07 10.50 -4.15
CA GLY A 100 18.16 11.11 -4.90
C GLY A 100 17.71 11.74 -6.22
N ALA A 101 18.65 12.31 -6.97
CA ALA A 101 18.32 12.99 -8.23
C ALA A 101 17.64 12.04 -9.23
N GLY A 102 16.62 12.53 -9.94
CA GLY A 102 15.87 11.74 -10.91
C GLY A 102 14.86 10.75 -10.31
N THR A 103 14.57 10.83 -9.01
CA THR A 103 13.54 10.01 -8.36
C THR A 103 12.33 10.85 -7.94
N GLU A 104 11.16 10.23 -7.83
CA GLU A 104 9.95 10.85 -7.27
C GLU A 104 9.18 9.81 -6.45
N LEU A 105 8.82 10.16 -5.20
CA LEU A 105 7.83 9.42 -4.42
C LEU A 105 6.48 10.13 -4.59
N ARG A 106 5.42 9.39 -4.89
CA ARG A 106 4.04 9.90 -4.93
C ARG A 106 3.15 9.07 -4.04
N LEU A 107 2.41 9.70 -3.16
CA LEU A 107 1.37 9.07 -2.36
C LEU A 107 0.01 9.55 -2.88
N ARG A 108 -0.77 8.64 -3.44
CA ARG A 108 -2.09 8.92 -4.02
C ARG A 108 -3.18 8.35 -3.11
N PRO A 109 -4.09 9.19 -2.59
CA PRO A 109 -5.26 8.70 -1.86
C PRO A 109 -6.16 7.86 -2.78
N ARG A 110 -6.63 6.74 -2.25
CA ARG A 110 -7.68 5.90 -2.84
C ARG A 110 -8.86 5.84 -1.86
N LEU A 111 -10.02 5.44 -2.35
CA LEU A 111 -11.22 5.34 -1.50
C LEU A 111 -11.03 4.35 -0.35
N ASP A 112 -10.27 3.31 -0.63
CA ASP A 112 -10.01 2.15 0.19
C ASP A 112 -8.56 2.09 0.66
N GLY A 113 -7.75 3.14 0.45
CA GLY A 113 -6.31 2.98 0.60
C GLY A 113 -5.42 4.17 0.25
N ILE A 114 -4.13 3.86 0.15
CA ILE A 114 -3.11 4.73 -0.43
C ILE A 114 -2.35 3.91 -1.47
N GLU A 115 -2.18 4.49 -2.66
CA GLU A 115 -1.21 4.00 -3.64
C GLU A 115 0.08 4.80 -3.48
N ASP A 116 1.17 4.11 -3.17
CA ASP A 116 2.52 4.65 -3.17
C ASP A 116 3.19 4.29 -4.50
N VAL A 117 3.72 5.31 -5.19
CA VAL A 117 4.48 5.15 -6.43
C VAL A 117 5.88 5.72 -6.28
N VAL A 118 6.90 4.89 -6.48
CA VAL A 118 8.30 5.32 -6.59
C VAL A 118 8.70 5.30 -8.06
N ALA A 119 9.03 6.47 -8.61
CA ALA A 119 9.48 6.63 -9.98
C ALA A 119 11.00 6.89 -10.05
N PHE A 120 11.67 6.26 -11.01
CA PHE A 120 13.10 6.45 -11.29
C PHE A 120 13.33 6.85 -12.75
N ALA A 121 14.03 7.95 -13.01
CA ALA A 121 14.40 8.40 -14.35
C ALA A 121 15.44 7.50 -15.03
N HIS A 122 16.20 6.75 -14.24
CA HIS A 122 17.21 5.78 -14.67
C HIS A 122 17.11 4.52 -13.81
N ALA A 123 17.63 3.39 -14.29
CA ALA A 123 17.73 2.18 -13.50
C ALA A 123 18.43 2.48 -12.16
N PRO A 124 17.86 2.10 -11.00
CA PRO A 124 18.57 2.25 -9.73
C PRO A 124 19.72 1.24 -9.63
N ASP A 125 20.74 1.57 -8.83
CA ASP A 125 21.89 0.67 -8.60
C ASP A 125 21.48 -0.70 -8.04
N ARG A 126 20.37 -0.72 -7.29
CA ARG A 126 19.70 -1.94 -6.85
C ARG A 126 18.23 -1.90 -7.22
N GLU A 127 17.77 -2.99 -7.81
CA GLU A 127 16.39 -3.19 -8.25
C GLU A 127 15.47 -3.58 -7.09
N GLN A 128 15.47 -2.75 -6.05
CA GLN A 128 14.63 -2.91 -4.88
C GLN A 128 14.28 -1.56 -4.24
N VAL A 129 13.17 -1.54 -3.53
CA VAL A 129 12.80 -0.49 -2.58
C VAL A 129 12.53 -1.14 -1.23
N ASN A 130 12.97 -0.50 -0.15
CA ASN A 130 12.77 -0.98 1.21
C ASN A 130 11.87 -0.03 1.98
N TYR A 131 11.03 -0.59 2.84
CA TYR A 131 10.15 0.14 3.73
C TYR A 131 10.36 -0.35 5.15
N ASP A 132 10.35 0.59 6.10
CA ASP A 132 10.23 0.29 7.51
C ASP A 132 8.76 0.48 7.91
N LEU A 133 8.14 -0.60 8.38
CA LEU A 133 6.75 -0.65 8.80
C LEU A 133 6.67 -0.60 10.33
N ASP A 134 5.89 0.34 10.88
CA ASP A 134 5.41 0.24 12.26
C ASP A 134 4.20 -0.69 12.28
N VAL A 135 4.37 -1.85 12.93
CA VAL A 135 3.37 -2.92 13.08
C VAL A 135 3.02 -3.15 14.55
N SER A 136 3.32 -2.18 15.42
CA SER A 136 3.05 -2.29 16.86
C SER A 136 1.56 -2.47 17.21
N ALA A 137 0.67 -2.03 16.32
CA ALA A 137 -0.79 -2.20 16.42
C ALA A 137 -1.35 -3.39 15.62
N VAL A 138 -0.49 -4.29 15.12
CA VAL A 138 -0.86 -5.45 14.30
C VAL A 138 -0.68 -6.72 15.11
N ALA A 139 -1.72 -7.55 15.20
CA ALA A 139 -1.64 -8.80 15.98
C ALA A 139 -0.88 -9.90 15.23
N GLY A 140 -0.91 -9.88 13.90
CA GLY A 140 -0.07 -10.75 13.09
C GLY A 140 -0.06 -10.40 11.61
N LEU A 141 0.85 -11.05 10.91
CA LEU A 141 1.12 -10.81 9.50
C LEU A 141 0.93 -12.07 8.67
N ARG A 142 0.43 -11.90 7.45
CA ARG A 142 0.45 -12.95 6.42
C ARG A 142 1.11 -12.43 5.16
N LEU A 143 1.87 -13.28 4.50
CA LEU A 143 2.40 -13.04 3.16
C LEU A 143 2.00 -14.21 2.27
N VAL A 144 1.02 -13.99 1.40
CA VAL A 144 0.49 -15.02 0.51
C VAL A 144 0.36 -14.42 -0.89
N ASP A 145 0.96 -15.07 -1.89
CA ASP A 145 0.96 -14.60 -3.28
C ASP A 145 1.36 -13.12 -3.46
N ARG A 146 2.39 -12.69 -2.69
CA ARG A 146 2.91 -11.30 -2.66
C ARG A 146 1.93 -10.26 -2.08
N THR A 147 0.79 -10.68 -1.57
CA THR A 147 -0.10 -9.86 -0.75
C THR A 147 0.36 -9.90 0.70
N VAL A 148 0.55 -8.74 1.32
CA VAL A 148 0.76 -8.64 2.78
C VAL A 148 -0.57 -8.37 3.44
N GLU A 149 -0.95 -9.15 4.44
CA GLU A 149 -2.15 -8.93 5.23
C GLU A 149 -1.79 -8.59 6.68
N PHE A 150 -2.39 -7.51 7.20
CA PHE A 150 -2.26 -7.08 8.58
C PHE A 150 -3.51 -7.49 9.36
N LEU A 151 -3.33 -8.41 10.30
CA LEU A 151 -4.43 -9.08 11.00
C LEU A 151 -4.75 -8.42 12.34
N ASP A 152 -6.02 -8.51 12.73
CA ASP A 152 -6.42 -8.31 14.11
C ASP A 152 -6.15 -9.55 14.99
N ALA A 153 -6.44 -9.44 16.28
CA ALA A 153 -6.25 -10.53 17.24
C ALA A 153 -7.10 -11.78 16.96
N GLY A 154 -8.17 -11.66 16.17
CA GLY A 154 -9.00 -12.77 15.73
C GLY A 154 -8.50 -13.44 14.44
N GLY A 155 -7.41 -12.92 13.84
CA GLY A 155 -6.85 -13.42 12.59
C GLY A 155 -7.56 -12.91 11.34
N ALA A 156 -8.45 -11.91 11.45
CA ALA A 156 -9.10 -11.31 10.31
C ALA A 156 -8.19 -10.25 9.64
N PRO A 157 -7.96 -10.31 8.32
CA PRO A 157 -7.26 -9.25 7.59
C PRO A 157 -8.02 -7.92 7.67
N ARG A 158 -7.39 -6.88 8.21
CA ARG A 158 -7.98 -5.54 8.35
C ARG A 158 -7.37 -4.53 7.40
N LEU A 159 -6.07 -4.62 7.16
CA LEU A 159 -5.37 -3.91 6.09
C LEU A 159 -4.65 -4.93 5.22
N ARG A 160 -4.41 -4.55 3.96
CA ARG A 160 -3.70 -5.36 2.97
C ARG A 160 -2.80 -4.49 2.12
N MET A 161 -1.72 -5.08 1.65
CA MET A 161 -0.92 -4.57 0.55
C MET A 161 -1.17 -5.48 -0.64
N GLU A 162 -1.70 -4.95 -1.73
CA GLU A 162 -1.85 -5.73 -2.97
C GLU A 162 -0.49 -6.04 -3.57
N PRO A 163 -0.36 -7.11 -4.38
CA PRO A 163 0.89 -7.48 -5.03
C PRO A 163 1.48 -6.30 -5.80
N PRO A 164 2.71 -5.85 -5.45
CA PRO A 164 3.30 -4.69 -6.07
C PRO A 164 3.72 -5.00 -7.50
N TYR A 165 3.76 -3.96 -8.32
CA TYR A 165 4.09 -4.06 -9.73
C TYR A 165 5.11 -3.01 -10.14
N ILE A 166 5.90 -3.36 -11.15
CA ILE A 166 6.81 -2.47 -11.85
C ILE A 166 6.27 -2.16 -13.24
N VAL A 167 6.36 -0.91 -13.67
CA VAL A 167 6.18 -0.49 -15.06
C VAL A 167 7.55 -0.10 -15.62
N GLY A 168 7.99 -0.79 -16.67
CA GLY A 168 9.24 -0.52 -17.37
C GLY A 168 9.16 0.71 -18.29
N ALA A 169 10.32 1.15 -18.80
CA ALA A 169 10.39 2.28 -19.75
C ALA A 169 9.70 1.98 -21.09
N ASP A 170 9.55 0.71 -21.44
CA ASP A 170 8.79 0.20 -22.59
C ASP A 170 7.28 0.09 -22.32
N GLY A 171 6.83 0.46 -21.12
CA GLY A 171 5.44 0.36 -20.67
C GLY A 171 4.99 -1.05 -20.28
N GLN A 172 5.88 -2.04 -20.28
CA GLN A 172 5.54 -3.39 -19.83
C GLN A 172 5.35 -3.41 -18.31
N VAL A 173 4.34 -4.17 -17.87
CA VAL A 173 4.04 -4.36 -16.46
C VAL A 173 4.51 -5.74 -16.03
N ALA A 174 5.29 -5.79 -14.96
CA ALA A 174 5.65 -7.02 -14.28
C ALA A 174 5.33 -6.93 -12.80
N GLN A 175 5.17 -8.07 -12.15
CA GLN A 175 4.99 -8.11 -10.71
C GLN A 175 6.33 -8.10 -10.00
N ALA A 176 6.41 -7.37 -8.89
CA ALA A 176 7.57 -7.39 -8.01
C ALA A 176 7.46 -8.51 -6.98
N ASP A 177 8.62 -8.97 -6.49
CA ASP A 177 8.71 -9.86 -5.33
C ASP A 177 8.58 -9.05 -4.04
N VAL A 178 8.12 -9.73 -3.01
CA VAL A 178 7.88 -9.17 -1.68
C VAL A 178 8.54 -10.06 -0.63
N GLU A 179 9.29 -9.45 0.26
CA GLU A 179 9.89 -10.09 1.43
C GLU A 179 9.60 -9.30 2.71
N LEU A 180 9.30 -10.01 3.79
CA LEU A 180 9.13 -9.44 5.13
C LEU A 180 10.27 -9.91 6.04
N GLY A 181 10.93 -8.96 6.71
CA GLY A 181 11.99 -9.22 7.68
C GLY A 181 11.50 -9.63 9.08
N CYS A 182 10.20 -9.83 9.24
CA CYS A 182 9.56 -10.21 10.51
C CYS A 182 8.81 -11.54 10.39
N ALA A 183 8.44 -12.12 11.53
CA ALA A 183 7.67 -13.35 11.55
C ALA A 183 6.27 -13.15 10.92
N HIS A 184 5.86 -14.08 10.07
CA HIS A 184 4.59 -14.03 9.36
C HIS A 184 4.11 -15.44 9.00
N ASP A 185 2.82 -15.59 8.74
CA ASP A 185 2.25 -16.80 8.16
C ASP A 185 2.32 -16.74 6.62
N ALA A 186 2.99 -17.72 6.03
CA ALA A 186 3.10 -17.87 4.57
C ALA A 186 2.15 -18.95 4.00
N SER A 187 1.31 -19.56 4.83
CA SER A 187 0.42 -20.63 4.39
C SER A 187 -0.72 -20.08 3.52
N PRO A 188 -0.93 -20.63 2.31
CA PRO A 188 -2.06 -20.27 1.46
C PRO A 188 -3.39 -20.82 2.00
N VAL A 189 -3.35 -21.68 3.03
CA VAL A 189 -4.55 -22.19 3.70
C VAL A 189 -5.27 -21.04 4.38
N ALA A 190 -6.60 -21.06 4.29
CA ALA A 190 -7.45 -20.07 4.91
C ALA A 190 -7.13 -19.84 6.41
N PRO A 191 -7.19 -18.59 6.90
CA PRO A 191 -6.69 -18.24 8.23
C PRO A 191 -7.63 -18.61 9.39
N TRP A 192 -8.89 -18.95 9.13
CA TRP A 192 -9.90 -19.12 10.18
C TRP A 192 -9.55 -20.25 11.16
N GLY A 193 -9.58 -19.93 12.45
CA GLY A 193 -9.28 -20.88 13.54
C GLY A 193 -7.80 -21.24 13.67
N ARG A 194 -6.91 -20.62 12.88
CA ARG A 194 -5.46 -20.77 13.02
C ARG A 194 -4.91 -19.74 13.99
N ALA A 195 -3.84 -20.11 14.70
CA ALA A 195 -3.12 -19.17 15.54
C ALA A 195 -2.51 -18.06 14.68
N VAL A 196 -2.68 -16.82 15.14
CA VAL A 196 -2.08 -15.64 14.51
C VAL A 196 -0.56 -15.66 14.74
N VAL A 197 0.22 -15.42 13.69
CA VAL A 197 1.68 -15.28 13.78
C VAL A 197 2.02 -13.81 14.02
N ALA A 198 2.40 -13.50 15.26
CA ALA A 198 2.82 -12.14 15.63
C ALA A 198 4.14 -11.76 14.93
N PRO A 199 4.37 -10.45 14.62
CA PRO A 199 5.57 -10.02 13.90
C PRO A 199 6.89 -10.25 14.67
N GLY A 200 6.81 -10.37 15.99
CA GLY A 200 7.97 -10.54 16.89
C GLY A 200 8.62 -9.23 17.34
N ALA A 201 8.35 -8.12 16.65
CA ALA A 201 8.78 -6.76 17.01
C ALA A 201 7.72 -5.72 16.58
N GLY A 202 7.82 -4.50 17.09
CA GLY A 202 6.94 -3.39 16.69
C GLY A 202 7.30 -2.79 15.34
N GLU A 203 8.47 -3.11 14.78
CA GLU A 203 8.91 -2.67 13.46
C GLU A 203 9.19 -3.90 12.57
N CYS A 204 8.85 -3.79 11.28
CA CYS A 204 9.13 -4.82 10.29
C CYS A 204 9.65 -4.20 9.00
N ARG A 205 10.71 -4.76 8.44
CA ARG A 205 11.17 -4.38 7.10
C ARG A 205 10.35 -5.09 6.04
N LEU A 206 9.90 -4.33 5.06
CA LEU A 206 9.32 -4.81 3.81
C LEU A 206 10.28 -4.49 2.67
N THR A 207 10.68 -5.49 1.89
CA THR A 207 11.49 -5.32 0.69
C THR A 207 10.66 -5.68 -0.53
N VAL A 208 10.67 -4.79 -1.51
CA VAL A 208 10.02 -4.98 -2.81
C VAL A 208 11.08 -4.95 -3.89
N SER A 209 11.24 -6.03 -4.67
CA SER A 209 12.31 -6.17 -5.66
C SER A 209 11.82 -6.72 -6.99
N TRP A 210 12.45 -6.36 -8.12
CA TRP A 210 11.99 -6.80 -9.44
C TRP A 210 13.00 -7.64 -10.24
N ALA A 211 14.26 -7.73 -9.81
CA ALA A 211 15.26 -8.70 -10.31
C ALA A 211 15.29 -8.87 -11.84
N GLY A 212 15.40 -7.75 -12.56
CA GLY A 212 15.56 -7.65 -14.00
C GLY A 212 14.25 -7.65 -14.79
N ARG A 213 13.09 -7.80 -14.13
CA ARG A 213 11.78 -7.91 -14.80
C ARG A 213 11.20 -6.59 -15.32
N GLY A 214 11.97 -5.50 -15.39
CA GLY A 214 11.40 -4.20 -15.77
C GLY A 214 12.37 -3.12 -16.21
N VAL A 215 13.59 -3.46 -16.66
CA VAL A 215 14.55 -2.42 -17.05
C VAL A 215 15.41 -2.88 -18.24
N SER A 216 15.06 -2.40 -19.43
CA SER A 216 15.95 -2.32 -20.60
C SER A 216 15.85 -0.92 -21.19
#